data_AF-A0A2V1D018-F1
#
_entry.id   AF-A0A2V1D018-F1
#
_cell.length_a   1.000
_cell.length_b   1.000
_cell.length_c   1.000
_cell.angle_alpha   90.00
_cell.angle_beta   90.00
_cell.angle_gamma   90.00
#
_symmetry.space_group_name_H-M   'P 1'
#
loop_
_entity.id
_entity.type
_entity.pdbx_description
1 polymer ?
#
loop_
_entity_poly.entity_id
_entity_poly.type
_entity_poly.pdbx_seq_one_letter_code
_entity_poly.pdbx_strand_id
1 'polypeptide(L)'
;MHLRSFICSVLGALSALTISTTTAVVTSNTNDTRKPLRVGVVYEKVALSDLAGLEFLGHQTPEIMAQVAKNNPILKALLNGTTPMEFLYISSSLDAAMVTPRMYVQPTHTYDNQCVQQPSKVKIHPFTLLG
;
A
#
# COMPACT_ATOMS: atom_id res chain seq x y z
N MET A 1 17.57 -63.27 27.72
CA MET A 1 16.71 -62.77 26.63
C MET A 1 15.81 -61.68 27.20
N HIS A 2 16.23 -60.43 27.06
CA HIS A 2 15.56 -59.23 27.59
C HIS A 2 15.40 -58.25 26.43
N LEU A 3 14.17 -57.99 26.02
CA LEU A 3 13.83 -57.00 24.99
C LEU A 3 12.58 -56.24 25.43
N ARG A 4 12.76 -55.39 26.45
CA ARG A 4 11.79 -54.37 26.86
C ARG A 4 12.54 -53.13 27.33
N SER A 5 13.11 -52.40 26.38
CA SER A 5 13.51 -51.00 26.58
C SER A 5 13.96 -50.46 25.24
N PHE A 6 13.07 -49.87 24.44
CA PHE A 6 13.41 -48.92 23.36
C PHE A 6 12.16 -48.25 22.74
N ILE A 7 11.15 -47.94 23.56
CA ILE A 7 10.03 -47.06 23.18
C ILE A 7 10.10 -45.82 24.06
N CYS A 8 11.14 -45.00 23.86
CA CYS A 8 11.23 -43.66 24.44
C CYS A 8 12.36 -42.84 23.77
N SER A 9 12.33 -42.63 22.44
CA SER A 9 13.32 -41.74 21.79
C SER A 9 12.92 -41.09 20.46
N VAL A 10 11.67 -41.19 19.97
CA VAL A 10 11.27 -40.52 18.71
C VAL A 10 10.30 -39.35 18.95
N LEU A 11 10.44 -38.68 20.10
CA LEU A 11 9.63 -37.50 20.46
C LEU A 11 10.53 -36.29 20.76
N GLY A 12 11.62 -36.11 20.01
CA GLY A 12 12.68 -35.17 20.37
C GLY A 12 13.40 -34.47 19.21
N ALA A 13 12.75 -34.24 18.07
CA ALA A 13 13.37 -33.47 16.98
C ALA A 13 12.39 -32.67 16.11
N LEU A 14 11.30 -32.15 16.69
CA LEU A 14 10.51 -31.08 16.07
C LEU A 14 10.72 -29.80 16.88
N SER A 15 11.97 -29.32 16.90
CA SER A 15 12.29 -28.02 17.46
C SER A 15 11.84 -26.95 16.48
N ALA A 16 10.85 -26.19 16.91
CA ALA A 16 10.43 -24.87 16.45
C ALA A 16 11.24 -24.28 15.29
N LEU A 17 10.68 -24.36 14.08
CA LEU A 17 11.01 -23.40 13.02
C LEU A 17 10.30 -22.09 13.38
N THR A 18 10.93 -21.31 14.27
CA THR A 18 10.52 -19.93 14.56
C THR A 18 10.87 -19.09 13.33
N ILE A 19 9.90 -18.88 12.45
CA ILE A 19 10.00 -17.89 11.37
C ILE A 19 10.02 -16.52 12.07
N SER A 20 11.21 -15.98 12.29
CA SER A 20 11.39 -14.60 12.72
C SER A 20 11.05 -13.72 11.52
N THR A 21 9.79 -13.31 11.42
CA THR A 21 9.36 -12.28 10.48
C THR A 21 10.01 -10.98 10.91
N THR A 22 11.24 -10.75 10.45
CA THR A 22 11.86 -9.43 10.53
C THR A 22 11.07 -8.56 9.57
N THR A 23 10.10 -7.83 10.11
CA THR A 23 9.51 -6.68 9.44
C THR A 23 10.64 -5.70 9.22
N ALA A 24 11.26 -5.75 8.04
CA ALA A 24 12.17 -4.73 7.60
C ALA A 24 11.32 -3.46 7.43
N VAL A 25 11.25 -2.66 8.48
CA VAL A 25 10.82 -1.27 8.37
C VAL A 25 11.87 -0.60 7.49
N VAL A 26 11.56 -0.48 6.20
CA VAL A 26 12.34 0.33 5.29
C VAL A 26 12.05 1.77 5.68
N THR A 27 12.78 2.28 6.67
CA THR A 27 12.91 3.71 6.90
C THR A 27 13.63 4.28 5.68
N SER A 28 12.86 4.81 4.74
CA SER A 28 13.41 5.59 3.63
C SER A 28 14.08 6.83 4.22
N ASN A 29 15.40 6.77 4.41
CA ASN A 29 16.22 7.94 4.67
C ASN A 29 16.13 8.83 3.43
N THR A 30 15.13 9.68 3.39
CA THR A 30 14.97 10.68 2.36
C THR A 30 14.91 12.03 3.05
N ASN A 31 15.97 12.82 2.92
CA ASN A 31 15.92 14.28 3.02
C ASN A 31 15.07 14.84 1.86
N ASP A 32 13.87 14.29 1.67
CA ASP A 32 12.93 14.74 0.68
C ASP A 32 12.12 15.85 1.32
N THR A 33 12.51 17.08 1.03
CA THR A 33 11.79 18.27 1.49
C THR A 33 10.44 18.43 0.79
N ARG A 34 10.11 17.56 -0.17
CA ARG A 34 8.84 17.58 -0.90
C ARG A 34 7.70 17.19 0.02
N LYS A 35 6.71 18.07 0.11
CA LYS A 35 5.46 17.81 0.81
C LYS A 35 4.75 16.60 0.18
N PRO A 36 4.31 15.60 0.97
CA PRO A 36 3.59 14.45 0.44
C PRO A 36 2.31 14.85 -0.29
N LEU A 37 2.08 14.24 -1.45
CA LEU A 37 0.83 14.33 -2.18
C LEU A 37 -0.23 13.49 -1.46
N ARG A 38 -1.29 14.14 -0.99
CA ARG A 38 -2.39 13.47 -0.29
C ARG A 38 -3.49 13.12 -1.29
N VAL A 39 -3.75 11.83 -1.47
CA VAL A 39 -4.72 11.30 -2.42
C VAL A 39 -5.93 10.78 -1.65
N GLY A 40 -7.04 11.50 -1.73
CA GLY A 40 -8.31 11.07 -1.16
C GLY A 40 -9.06 10.15 -2.11
N VAL A 41 -9.42 8.97 -1.62
CA VAL A 41 -10.18 7.95 -2.37
C VAL A 41 -11.51 7.77 -1.69
N VAL A 42 -12.59 8.16 -2.36
CA VAL A 42 -13.95 8.08 -1.81
C VAL A 42 -14.58 6.75 -2.19
N TYR A 43 -14.98 5.97 -1.19
CA TYR A 43 -15.53 4.63 -1.35
C TYR A 43 -17.04 4.61 -1.10
N GLU A 44 -17.81 4.75 -2.17
CA GLU A 44 -19.22 4.38 -2.17
C GLU A 44 -19.52 3.63 -3.46
N LYS A 45 -19.68 2.31 -3.38
CA LYS A 45 -19.99 1.43 -4.53
C LYS A 45 -18.94 1.47 -5.66
N VAL A 46 -17.66 1.57 -5.31
CA VAL A 46 -16.55 1.56 -6.28
C VAL A 46 -16.18 0.14 -6.72
N ALA A 47 -15.66 0.01 -7.94
CA ALA A 47 -15.13 -1.24 -8.43
C ALA A 47 -13.68 -1.44 -7.96
N LEU A 48 -13.27 -2.69 -7.71
CA LEU A 48 -11.87 -2.98 -7.36
C LEU A 48 -10.88 -2.53 -8.44
N SER A 49 -11.31 -2.49 -9.71
CA SER A 49 -10.50 -1.97 -10.81
C SER A 49 -10.10 -0.51 -10.63
N ASP A 50 -10.98 0.31 -10.04
CA ASP A 50 -10.70 1.73 -9.81
C ASP A 50 -9.58 1.87 -8.77
N LEU A 51 -9.49 0.91 -7.85
CA LEU A 51 -8.47 0.85 -6.80
C LEU A 51 -7.15 0.30 -7.34
N ALA A 52 -7.22 -0.64 -8.28
CA ALA A 52 -6.04 -1.12 -8.99
C ALA A 52 -5.35 0.01 -9.78
N GLY A 53 -6.08 1.02 -10.21
CA GLY A 53 -5.48 2.23 -10.81
C GLY A 53 -4.59 3.01 -9.83
N LEU A 54 -4.94 3.02 -8.53
CA LEU A 54 -4.15 3.70 -7.49
C LEU A 54 -2.82 3.00 -7.22
N GLU A 55 -2.76 1.70 -7.45
CA GLU A 55 -1.52 0.91 -7.35
C GLU A 55 -0.44 1.48 -8.28
N PHE A 56 -0.82 1.93 -9.48
CA PHE A 56 0.12 2.55 -10.41
C PHE A 56 0.72 3.86 -9.85
N LEU A 57 -0.08 4.64 -9.13
CA LEU A 57 0.40 5.84 -8.45
C LEU A 57 1.31 5.48 -7.26
N GLY A 58 0.94 4.46 -6.49
CA GLY A 58 1.74 3.95 -5.37
C GLY A 58 3.15 3.48 -5.80
N HIS A 59 3.27 2.91 -7.00
CA HIS A 59 4.56 2.51 -7.58
C HIS A 59 5.51 3.68 -7.84
N GLN A 60 5.02 4.91 -7.95
CA GLN A 60 5.84 6.11 -8.15
C GLN A 60 6.32 6.75 -6.85
N THR A 61 6.02 6.14 -5.71
CA THR A 61 6.55 6.59 -4.42
C THR A 61 8.05 6.31 -4.30
N PRO A 62 8.80 7.13 -3.53
CA PRO A 62 10.23 6.93 -3.33
C PRO A 62 10.56 5.54 -2.76
N GLU A 63 9.72 5.02 -1.87
CA GLU A 63 9.90 3.71 -1.24
C GLU A 63 9.87 2.58 -2.28
N ILE A 64 8.78 2.49 -3.05
CA ILE A 64 8.61 1.42 -4.04
C ILE A 64 9.66 1.55 -5.15
N MET A 65 9.90 2.76 -5.65
CA MET A 65 10.92 2.96 -6.68
C MET A 65 12.33 2.64 -6.17
N ALA A 66 12.64 2.89 -4.90
CA ALA A 66 13.92 2.48 -4.31
C ALA A 66 14.06 0.96 -4.25
N GLN A 67 12.98 0.21 -3.99
CA GLN A 67 12.98 -1.25 -4.06
C GLN A 67 13.18 -1.74 -5.51
N VAL A 68 12.47 -1.14 -6.47
CA VAL A 68 12.61 -1.47 -7.90
C VAL A 68 14.03 -1.18 -8.41
N ALA A 69 14.62 -0.05 -8.00
CA ALA A 69 15.97 0.34 -8.38
C ALA A 69 17.08 -0.55 -7.78
N LYS A 70 16.80 -1.30 -6.71
CA LYS A 70 17.72 -2.35 -6.21
C LYS A 70 17.82 -3.52 -7.19
N ASN A 71 16.70 -3.90 -7.80
CA ASN A 71 16.63 -5.03 -8.72
C ASN A 71 17.07 -4.65 -10.15
N ASN A 72 16.82 -3.41 -10.56
CA ASN A 72 17.27 -2.87 -11.83
C ASN A 72 17.95 -1.51 -11.65
N PRO A 73 19.30 -1.47 -11.56
CA PRO A 73 20.06 -0.25 -11.31
C PRO A 73 19.89 0.85 -12.37
N ILE A 74 19.44 0.53 -13.59
CA ILE A 74 19.17 1.52 -14.64
C ILE A 74 18.05 2.49 -14.20
N LEU A 75 17.12 2.02 -13.37
CA LEU A 75 15.99 2.79 -12.89
C LEU A 75 16.35 3.75 -11.74
N LYS A 76 17.60 3.75 -11.25
CA LYS A 76 18.06 4.70 -10.22
C LYS A 76 17.88 6.16 -10.63
N ALA A 77 18.01 6.47 -11.92
CA ALA A 77 17.80 7.82 -12.44
C ALA A 77 16.36 8.32 -12.22
N LEU A 78 15.38 7.41 -12.12
CA LEU A 78 13.97 7.75 -11.92
C LEU A 78 13.64 8.11 -10.46
N LEU A 79 14.53 7.81 -9.50
CA LEU A 79 14.30 8.12 -8.09
C LEU A 79 14.06 9.62 -7.85
N ASN A 80 14.73 10.48 -8.61
CA ASN A 80 14.57 11.93 -8.50
C ASN A 80 13.16 12.39 -8.92
N GLY A 81 12.47 11.64 -9.79
CA GLY A 81 11.12 11.94 -10.26
C GLY A 81 10.00 11.38 -9.36
N THR A 82 10.34 10.60 -8.33
CA THR A 82 9.33 10.02 -7.42
C THR A 82 8.68 11.09 -6.57
N THR A 83 7.45 10.87 -6.12
CA THR A 83 6.74 11.81 -5.23
C THR A 83 6.25 11.06 -4.01
N PRO A 84 6.54 11.51 -2.77
CA PRO A 84 5.94 10.93 -1.58
C PRO A 84 4.42 11.06 -1.64
N MET A 85 3.68 9.98 -1.39
CA MET A 85 2.21 9.97 -1.45
C MET A 85 1.61 9.40 -0.18
N GLU A 86 0.46 9.93 0.21
CA GLU A 86 -0.37 9.44 1.31
C GLU A 86 -1.77 9.17 0.78
N PHE A 87 -2.23 7.91 0.86
CA PHE A 87 -3.56 7.50 0.41
C PHE A 87 -4.54 7.51 1.58
N LEU A 88 -5.66 8.21 1.40
CA LEU A 88 -6.71 8.37 2.39
C LEU A 88 -7.98 7.69 1.86
N TYR A 89 -8.40 6.61 2.52
CA TYR A 89 -9.58 5.84 2.15
C TYR A 89 -10.78 6.39 2.91
N ILE A 90 -11.63 7.15 2.24
CA ILE A 90 -12.71 7.94 2.84
C ILE A 90 -14.04 7.25 2.53
N SER A 91 -14.85 7.06 3.57
CA SER A 91 -16.20 6.48 3.47
C SER A 91 -17.16 7.19 4.42
N SER A 92 -18.44 6.89 4.36
CA SER A 92 -19.43 7.37 5.34
C SER A 92 -19.22 6.78 6.74
N SER A 93 -18.63 5.59 6.85
CA SER A 93 -18.32 4.89 8.10
C SER A 93 -16.92 4.27 8.05
N LEU A 94 -16.34 3.95 9.22
CA LEU A 94 -15.09 3.17 9.32
C LEU A 94 -15.31 1.66 9.20
N ASP A 95 -16.57 1.22 9.11
CA ASP A 95 -16.92 -0.16 8.82
C ASP A 95 -16.44 -0.57 7.43
N ALA A 96 -16.07 -1.84 7.27
CA ALA A 96 -15.54 -2.34 6.01
C ALA A 96 -16.58 -2.20 4.88
N ALA A 97 -16.20 -1.50 3.82
CA ALA A 97 -17.03 -1.27 2.65
C ALA A 97 -16.85 -2.40 1.64
N MET A 98 -17.95 -2.91 1.10
CA MET A 98 -17.91 -3.92 0.03
C MET A 98 -17.60 -3.25 -1.31
N VAL A 99 -16.61 -3.79 -2.03
CA VAL A 99 -16.26 -3.43 -3.42
C VAL A 99 -16.44 -4.63 -4.34
N THR A 100 -16.76 -4.40 -5.60
CA THR A 100 -16.90 -5.47 -6.61
C THR A 100 -15.55 -6.16 -6.84
N PRO A 101 -15.43 -7.50 -6.86
CA PRO A 101 -16.50 -8.51 -6.89
C PRO A 101 -16.76 -9.18 -5.52
N ARG A 102 -17.07 -8.39 -4.48
CA ARG A 102 -17.30 -8.80 -3.08
C ARG A 102 -16.03 -8.92 -2.24
N MET A 103 -15.09 -7.99 -2.41
CA MET A 103 -14.02 -7.77 -1.44
C MET A 103 -14.43 -6.71 -0.43
N TYR A 104 -13.81 -6.71 0.74
CA TYR A 104 -14.06 -5.72 1.79
C TYR A 104 -12.81 -4.90 2.00
N VAL A 105 -12.94 -3.57 1.91
CA VAL A 105 -11.86 -2.62 2.15
C VAL A 105 -12.23 -1.81 3.39
N GLN A 106 -11.31 -1.72 4.35
CA GLN A 106 -11.51 -0.94 5.55
C GLN A 106 -11.14 0.53 5.29
N PRO A 107 -12.09 1.48 5.42
CA PRO A 107 -11.80 2.90 5.29
C PRO A 107 -10.88 3.38 6.42
N THR A 108 -10.03 4.35 6.11
CA THR A 108 -9.15 4.98 7.11
C THR A 108 -9.75 6.27 7.68
N HIS A 109 -10.73 6.86 6.98
CA HIS A 109 -11.32 8.15 7.33
C HIS A 109 -12.82 8.21 7.04
N THR A 110 -13.50 9.10 7.76
CA THR A 110 -14.88 9.50 7.47
C THR A 110 -14.93 10.89 6.86
N TYR A 111 -16.07 11.26 6.24
CA TYR A 111 -16.29 12.62 5.74
C TYR A 111 -16.20 13.68 6.84
N ASP A 112 -16.59 13.36 8.07
CA ASP A 112 -16.55 14.28 9.21
C ASP A 112 -15.12 14.59 9.66
N ASN A 113 -14.22 13.60 9.54
CA ASN A 113 -12.83 13.70 9.97
C ASN A 113 -11.94 14.41 8.95
N GLN A 114 -12.45 14.68 7.75
CA GLN A 114 -11.71 15.40 6.73
C GLN A 114 -12.52 16.59 6.22
N CYS A 115 -11.97 17.78 6.47
CA CYS A 115 -12.00 18.85 5.49
C CYS A 115 -11.38 18.34 4.18
N VAL A 116 -12.10 17.52 3.41
CA VAL A 116 -11.98 17.54 1.96
C VAL A 116 -12.36 18.96 1.62
N GLN A 117 -11.36 19.86 1.51
CA GLN A 117 -11.59 21.09 0.80
C GLN A 117 -12.03 20.66 -0.59
N GLN A 118 -13.34 20.65 -0.82
CA GLN A 118 -13.89 20.63 -2.17
C GLN A 118 -13.09 21.68 -2.91
N PRO A 119 -12.43 21.34 -4.03
CA PRO A 119 -11.68 22.34 -4.76
C PRO A 119 -12.70 23.39 -5.19
N SER A 120 -12.69 24.52 -4.50
CA SER A 120 -13.49 25.67 -4.85
C SER A 120 -12.92 26.15 -6.19
N LYS A 121 -13.60 25.72 -7.26
CA LYS A 121 -13.30 26.01 -8.67
C LYS A 121 -12.05 25.30 -9.23
N VAL A 122 -12.17 24.02 -9.59
CA VAL A 122 -11.33 23.48 -10.68
C VAL A 122 -11.83 24.09 -11.98
N LYS A 123 -11.09 25.06 -12.52
CA LYS A 123 -11.34 25.61 -13.86
C LYS A 123 -10.86 24.60 -14.90
N ILE A 124 -11.75 23.73 -15.34
CA ILE A 124 -11.48 22.82 -16.46
C ILE A 124 -11.39 23.69 -17.72
N HIS A 125 -10.19 23.85 -18.25
CA HIS A 125 -9.99 24.48 -19.54
C HIS A 125 -10.36 23.46 -20.62
N PRO A 126 -11.30 23.77 -21.54
CA PRO A 126 -11.61 22.88 -22.65
C PRO A 126 -10.35 22.70 -23.50
N PHE A 127 -9.97 21.44 -23.72
CA PHE A 127 -8.90 21.06 -24.62
C PHE A 127 -9.41 21.24 -26.06
N THR A 128 -9.08 22.36 -26.69
CA THR A 128 -9.37 22.58 -28.10
C THR A 128 -8.35 21.82 -28.93
N LEU A 129 -8.79 20.75 -29.59
CA LEU A 129 -8.04 20.11 -30.67
C LEU A 129 -7.96 21.08 -31.85
N LEU A 130 -6.77 21.64 -32.09
CA LEU A 130 -6.46 22.28 -33.36
C LEU A 130 -6.32 21.17 -34.41
N GLY A 131 -7.27 21.14 -35.35
CA GLY A 131 -7.16 20.40 -36.60
C GLY A 131 -6.25 21.09 -37.60
#